data_AF-A0A1B7KYG2-F1
#
_entry.id   AF-A0A1B7KYG2-F1
#
_cell.length_a   1.000
_cell.length_b   1.000
_cell.length_c   1.000
_cell.angle_alpha   90.00
_cell.angle_beta   90.00
_cell.angle_gamma   90.00
#
_symmetry.space_group_name_H-M   'P 1'
#
loop_
_entity.id
_entity.type
_entity.pdbx_description
1 polymer ?
#
loop_
_entity_poly.entity_id
_entity_poly.type
_entity_poly.pdbx_seq_one_letter_code
_entity_poly.pdbx_strand_id
1 'polypeptide(L)'
;MHIAIARNQQGFSLVETLAAVVMSAIMLAALVALQHEMSQGIQAQREFLLVGRFASQQVNIVAPPLPEGWLLSRTRREEGACFTLQVQLVSPGGRQGELSRLHCPLAR
;
A
#
# COMPACT_ATOMS: atom_id res chain seq x y z
N MET A 1 49.22 2.63 10.08
CA MET A 1 48.42 1.50 9.54
C MET A 1 48.99 1.18 8.16
N HIS A 2 49.91 0.21 8.08
CA HIS A 2 50.61 -0.11 6.84
C HIS A 2 49.69 -0.93 5.94
N ILE A 3 49.24 -0.33 4.84
CA ILE A 3 48.53 -1.06 3.78
C ILE A 3 49.60 -1.86 3.06
N ALA A 4 49.63 -3.18 3.29
CA ALA A 4 50.42 -4.09 2.48
C ALA A 4 49.81 -4.10 1.07
N ILE A 5 50.46 -3.41 0.14
CA ILE A 5 50.09 -3.45 -1.27
C ILE A 5 50.53 -4.81 -1.80
N ALA A 6 49.58 -5.74 -1.93
CA ALA A 6 49.81 -7.04 -2.56
C ALA A 6 50.27 -6.81 -4.01
N ARG A 7 51.56 -7.03 -4.26
CA ARG A 7 52.22 -6.86 -5.55
C ARG A 7 52.00 -8.09 -6.43
N ASN A 8 50.74 -8.40 -6.74
CA ASN A 8 50.35 -9.37 -7.76
C ASN A 8 49.00 -8.98 -8.38
N GLN A 9 48.95 -7.77 -8.95
CA GLN A 9 47.79 -7.31 -9.73
C GLN A 9 47.88 -7.95 -11.12
N GLN A 10 47.59 -9.24 -11.22
CA GLN A 10 47.31 -9.86 -12.51
C GLN A 10 46.00 -9.23 -12.99
N GLY A 11 46.04 -8.53 -14.13
CA GLY A 11 44.83 -7.94 -14.71
C GLY A 11 43.77 -9.03 -14.88
N PHE A 12 42.51 -8.68 -14.60
CA PHE A 12 41.41 -9.63 -14.77
C PHE A 12 41.40 -10.17 -16.20
N SER A 13 41.29 -11.49 -16.33
CA SER A 13 41.15 -12.13 -17.64
C SER A 13 39.85 -11.65 -18.31
N LEU A 14 39.88 -11.46 -19.63
CA LEU A 14 38.70 -11.11 -20.42
C LEU A 14 37.52 -12.06 -20.11
N VAL A 15 37.80 -13.36 -20.00
CA VAL A 15 36.80 -14.39 -19.71
C VAL A 15 36.20 -14.23 -18.31
N GLU A 16 37.01 -13.87 -17.32
CA GLU A 16 36.58 -13.69 -15.93
C GLU A 16 35.71 -12.44 -15.78
N THR A 17 36.07 -11.33 -16.44
CA THR A 17 35.23 -10.12 -16.46
C THR A 17 33.89 -10.39 -17.16
N LEU A 18 33.90 -11.11 -18.29
CA LEU A 18 32.68 -11.50 -18.99
C LEU A 18 31.80 -12.39 -18.13
N ALA A 19 32.38 -13.37 -17.42
CA ALA A 19 31.64 -14.22 -16.50
C ALA A 19 31.00 -13.40 -15.35
N ALA A 20 31.73 -12.46 -14.76
CA ALA A 20 31.22 -11.59 -13.72
C ALA A 20 30.07 -10.69 -14.21
N VAL A 21 30.20 -10.13 -15.42
CA VAL A 21 29.15 -9.31 -16.04
C VAL A 21 27.90 -10.13 -16.31
N VAL A 22 28.05 -11.36 -16.84
CA VAL A 22 26.92 -12.27 -17.09
C VAL A 22 26.21 -12.64 -15.79
N MET A 23 26.97 -13.02 -14.75
CA MET A 23 26.41 -13.33 -13.43
C MET A 23 25.66 -12.14 -12.83
N SER A 24 26.24 -10.94 -12.95
CA SER A 24 25.62 -9.70 -12.48
C SER A 24 24.33 -9.39 -13.25
N ALA A 25 24.33 -9.57 -14.57
CA ALA A 25 23.17 -9.35 -15.41
C ALA A 25 22.02 -10.32 -15.07
N ILE A 26 22.33 -11.60 -14.82
CA ILE A 26 21.33 -12.59 -14.39
C ILE A 26 20.73 -12.19 -13.04
N MET A 27 21.55 -11.78 -12.08
CA MET A 27 21.08 -11.39 -10.75
C MET A 27 20.19 -10.14 -10.81
N LEU A 28 20.57 -9.14 -11.61
CA LEU A 28 19.76 -7.94 -11.83
C LEU A 28 18.43 -8.27 -12.52
N ALA A 29 18.43 -9.13 -13.53
CA ALA A 29 17.21 -9.56 -14.22
C ALA A 29 16.24 -10.27 -13.26
N ALA A 30 16.75 -11.16 -12.41
CA ALA A 30 15.95 -11.85 -11.39
C ALA A 30 15.33 -10.86 -10.38
N LEU A 31 16.12 -9.89 -9.92
CA LEU A 31 15.65 -8.82 -9.01
C LEU A 31 14.53 -7.99 -9.66
N VAL A 32 14.71 -7.57 -10.91
CA VAL A 32 13.69 -6.79 -11.64
C VAL A 32 12.40 -7.59 -11.82
N ALA A 33 12.50 -8.86 -12.20
CA ALA A 33 11.33 -9.72 -12.36
C ALA A 33 10.54 -9.85 -11.04
N LEU A 34 11.23 -10.07 -9.93
CA LEU A 34 10.62 -10.14 -8.59
C LEU A 34 9.94 -8.82 -8.19
N GLN A 35 10.60 -7.67 -8.42
CA GLN A 35 10.02 -6.37 -8.11
C GLN A 35 8.77 -6.08 -8.93
N HIS A 36 8.76 -6.51 -10.19
CA HIS A 36 7.63 -6.30 -11.09
C HIS A 36 6.38 -7.04 -10.61
N GLU A 37 6.48 -8.34 -10.34
CA GLU A 37 5.40 -9.19 -9.82
C GLU A 37 4.84 -8.63 -8.50
N MET A 38 5.74 -8.25 -7.58
CA MET A 38 5.36 -7.73 -6.27
C MET A 38 4.65 -6.37 -6.37
N SER A 39 5.03 -5.52 -7.33
CA SER A 39 4.42 -4.21 -7.52
C SER A 39 2.93 -4.29 -7.90
N GLN A 40 2.55 -5.28 -8.72
CA GLN A 40 1.17 -5.44 -9.19
C GLN A 40 0.24 -5.85 -8.05
N GLY A 41 0.65 -6.83 -7.24
CA GLY A 41 -0.13 -7.29 -6.09
C GLY A 41 -0.27 -6.24 -4.99
N ILE A 42 0.79 -5.45 -4.74
CA ILE A 42 0.78 -4.42 -3.69
C ILE A 42 -0.21 -3.31 -3.98
N GLN A 43 -0.35 -2.86 -5.23
CA GLN A 43 -1.27 -1.75 -5.55
C GLN A 43 -2.73 -2.13 -5.29
N ALA A 44 -3.15 -3.32 -5.72
CA ALA A 44 -4.51 -3.82 -5.47
C ALA A 44 -4.81 -3.95 -3.96
N GLN A 45 -3.85 -4.47 -3.18
CA GLN A 45 -4.00 -4.59 -1.73
C GLN A 45 -4.05 -3.22 -1.04
N ARG A 46 -3.22 -2.27 -1.47
CA ARG A 46 -3.21 -0.90 -0.93
C ARG A 46 -4.55 -0.23 -1.14
N GLU A 47 -5.14 -0.34 -2.32
CA GLU A 47 -6.43 0.28 -2.59
C GLU A 47 -7.53 -0.30 -1.69
N PHE A 48 -7.53 -1.62 -1.47
CA PHE A 48 -8.47 -2.25 -0.52
C PHE A 48 -8.30 -1.75 0.91
N LEU A 49 -7.06 -1.67 1.40
CA LEU A 49 -6.78 -1.18 2.74
C LEU A 49 -7.12 0.31 2.90
N LEU A 50 -6.91 1.13 1.86
CA LEU A 50 -7.24 2.55 1.86
C LEU A 50 -8.75 2.77 1.93
N VAL A 51 -9.54 2.03 1.14
CA VAL A 51 -11.01 2.07 1.21
C VAL A 51 -11.48 1.72 2.62
N GLY A 52 -10.97 0.64 3.22
CA GLY A 52 -11.35 0.25 4.58
C GLY A 52 -10.94 1.29 5.64
N ARG A 53 -9.73 1.86 5.51
CA ARG A 53 -9.25 2.92 6.40
C ARG A 53 -10.12 4.16 6.32
N PHE A 54 -10.44 4.64 5.11
CA PHE A 54 -11.30 5.81 4.97
C PHE A 54 -12.74 5.54 5.38
N ALA A 55 -13.32 4.39 5.05
CA ALA A 55 -14.66 4.02 5.50
C ALA A 55 -14.76 4.03 7.04
N SER A 56 -13.76 3.49 7.74
CA SER A 56 -13.73 3.51 9.22
C SER A 56 -13.52 4.90 9.82
N GLN A 57 -12.85 5.82 9.12
CA GLN A 57 -12.76 7.22 9.54
C GLN A 57 -14.10 7.96 9.35
N GLN A 58 -14.82 7.65 8.27
CA GLN A 58 -16.07 8.32 7.89
C GLN A 58 -17.28 7.86 8.72
N VAL A 59 -17.23 6.66 9.29
CA VAL A 59 -18.29 6.14 10.15
C VAL A 59 -18.32 6.80 11.54
N ASN A 60 -17.38 7.70 11.86
CA ASN A 60 -17.42 8.46 13.10
C ASN A 60 -18.41 9.62 13.01
N ILE A 61 -18.92 10.07 14.16
CA ILE A 61 -19.84 11.22 14.24
C ILE A 61 -19.21 12.46 13.57
N VAL A 62 -17.97 12.77 13.95
CA VAL A 62 -17.13 13.77 13.28
C VAL A 62 -16.15 13.04 12.39
N ALA A 63 -16.26 13.26 11.08
CA ALA A 63 -15.41 12.63 10.09
C ALA A 63 -14.49 13.68 9.44
N PRO A 64 -13.22 13.34 9.15
CA PRO A 64 -12.32 14.23 8.42
C PRO A 64 -12.78 14.39 6.96
N PRO A 65 -12.39 15.47 6.26
CA PRO A 65 -12.65 15.59 4.83
C PRO A 65 -11.92 14.49 4.06
N LEU A 66 -12.57 13.96 3.02
CA LEU A 66 -11.93 13.02 2.10
C LEU A 66 -11.08 13.74 1.05
N PRO A 67 -10.06 13.07 0.50
CA PRO A 67 -9.33 13.56 -0.67
C PRO A 67 -10.24 13.70 -1.91
N GLU A 68 -9.82 14.50 -2.88
CA GLU A 68 -10.55 14.67 -4.15
C GLU A 68 -10.73 13.34 -4.91
N GLY A 69 -11.84 13.23 -5.63
CA GLY A 69 -12.18 12.05 -6.44
C GLY A 69 -12.84 10.89 -5.68
N TRP A 70 -12.95 10.98 -4.35
CA TRP A 70 -13.69 10.01 -3.55
C TRP A 70 -15.17 10.37 -3.47
N LEU A 71 -16.05 9.39 -3.74
CA LEU A 71 -17.49 9.57 -3.57
C LEU A 71 -17.92 9.01 -2.21
N LEU A 72 -18.67 9.81 -1.46
CA LEU A 72 -19.13 9.47 -0.13
C LEU A 72 -20.64 9.62 -0.04
N SER A 73 -21.30 8.56 0.40
CA SER A 73 -22.71 8.58 0.80
C SER A 73 -22.80 8.22 2.28
N ARG A 74 -23.36 9.12 3.09
CA ARG A 74 -23.57 8.91 4.53
C ARG A 74 -25.06 8.94 4.82
N THR A 75 -25.57 7.83 5.33
CA THR A 75 -26.98 7.67 5.68
C THR A 75 -27.09 7.45 7.17
N ARG A 76 -27.90 8.27 7.84
CA ARG A 76 -28.25 8.07 9.25
C ARG A 76 -29.61 7.40 9.34
N ARG A 77 -29.70 6.35 10.14
CA ARG A 77 -30.96 5.70 10.51
C ARG A 77 -31.13 5.81 12.01
N GLU A 78 -32.20 6.45 12.45
CA GLU A 78 -32.55 6.53 13.87
C GLU A 78 -33.09 5.17 14.35
N GLU A 79 -32.59 4.68 15.48
CA GLU A 79 -32.94 3.42 16.13
C GLU A 79 -33.26 3.70 17.62
N GLY A 80 -34.35 4.44 17.83
CA GLY A 80 -34.80 4.85 19.16
C GLY A 80 -33.89 5.92 19.76
N ALA A 81 -33.24 5.61 20.88
CA ALA A 81 -32.28 6.51 21.53
C ALA A 81 -30.89 6.48 20.87
N CYS A 82 -30.62 5.49 20.02
CA CYS A 82 -29.38 5.36 19.26
C CYS A 82 -29.63 5.68 17.78
N PHE A 83 -28.56 5.91 17.03
CA PHE A 83 -28.63 5.99 15.57
C PHE A 83 -27.54 5.14 14.93
N THR A 84 -27.90 4.45 13.85
CA THR A 84 -26.94 3.77 12.99
C THR A 84 -26.46 4.75 11.92
N LEU A 85 -25.14 4.92 11.82
CA LEU A 85 -24.52 5.65 10.74
C LEU A 85 -23.95 4.67 9.73
N GLN A 86 -24.50 4.66 8.53
CA GLN A 86 -24.05 3.85 7.41
C GLN A 86 -23.27 4.74 6.44
N VAL A 87 -22.13 4.25 5.99
CA VAL A 87 -21.24 4.94 5.08
C VAL A 87 -20.94 4.05 3.90
N GLN A 88 -21.22 4.54 2.70
CA GLN A 88 -20.77 3.96 1.44
C GLN A 88 -19.73 4.88 0.82
N LEU A 89 -18.59 4.28 0.45
CA LEU A 89 -17.43 4.98 -0.07
C LEU A 89 -17.02 4.35 -1.40
N VAL A 90 -16.76 5.16 -2.41
CA VAL A 90 -16.24 4.71 -3.71
C VAL A 90 -14.90 5.38 -3.96
N SER A 91 -13.86 4.58 -4.20
CA SER A 91 -12.53 5.06 -4.57
C SER A 91 -12.55 5.65 -5.99
N PRO A 92 -11.60 6.53 -6.33
CA PRO A 92 -11.39 6.98 -7.72
C PRO A 92 -11.15 5.81 -8.69
N GLY A 93 -10.61 4.69 -8.20
CA GLY A 93 -10.41 3.45 -8.95
C GLY A 93 -11.67 2.60 -9.14
N GLY A 94 -12.83 3.06 -8.65
CA GLY A 94 -14.13 2.40 -8.79
C GLY A 94 -14.41 1.32 -7.75
N ARG A 95 -13.55 1.15 -6.73
CA ARG A 95 -13.76 0.16 -5.67
C ARG A 95 -14.69 0.74 -4.60
N GLN A 96 -15.73 -0.01 -4.26
CA GLN A 96 -16.70 0.38 -3.24
C GLN A 96 -16.40 -0.30 -1.90
N GLY A 97 -16.68 0.41 -0.81
CA GLY A 97 -16.63 -0.11 0.55
C GLY A 97 -17.81 0.44 1.35
N GLU A 98 -18.44 -0.42 2.14
CA GLU A 98 -19.55 -0.05 3.01
C GLU A 98 -19.19 -0.38 4.46
N LEU A 99 -19.52 0.54 5.37
CA LEU A 99 -19.34 0.33 6.79
C LEU A 99 -20.48 0.99 7.57
N SER A 100 -20.98 0.32 8.60
CA SER A 100 -22.01 0.87 9.49
C SER A 100 -21.55 0.81 10.94
N ARG A 101 -21.91 1.82 11.73
CA ARG A 101 -21.66 1.87 13.16
C ARG A 101 -22.86 2.43 13.90
N LEU A 102 -23.31 1.70 14.90
CA LEU A 102 -24.30 2.15 15.86
C LEU A 102 -23.67 3.16 16.83
N HIS A 103 -24.34 4.29 17.01
CA HIS A 103 -23.96 5.32 17.97
C HIS A 103 -25.09 5.45 18.99
N CYS A 104 -24.77 5.15 20.24
CA CYS A 104 -25.68 5.32 21.36
C CYS A 104 -25.16 6.44 22.26
N PRO A 105 -26.03 7.31 22.78
CA PRO A 105 -25.66 8.22 23.85
C PRO A 105 -25.21 7.39 25.05
N LEU A 106 -24.07 7.76 25.65
CA LEU A 106 -23.74 7.29 26.99
C LEU A 106 -24.85 7.79 27.90
N ALA A 107 -25.56 6.87 28.57
CA ALA A 107 -26.63 7.20 29.49
C ALA A 107 -26.13 8.30 30.46
N ARG A 108 -26.86 9.42 30.50
CA ARG A 108 -26.60 10.52 31.43
C ARG A 108 -27.19 10.18 32.79
#